data_AF-A0A9D5JIS2-F1
#
_entry.id   AF-A0A9D5JIS2-F1
#
_cell.length_a   1.000
_cell.length_b   1.000
_cell.length_c   1.000
_cell.angle_alpha   90.00
_cell.angle_beta   90.00
_cell.angle_gamma   90.00
#
_symmetry.space_group_name_H-M   'P 1'
#
loop_
_entity.id
_entity.type
_entity.pdbx_description
1 polymer ?
#
loop_
_entity_poly.entity_id
_entity_poly.type
_entity_poly.pdbx_seq_one_letter_code
_entity_poly.pdbx_strand_id
1 'polypeptide(L)' 'MIVDIFLGTLVIYLIIGVLFSIYFYAKGSVRIDEGVKGTPWHFKLIIFPGVVLFWSVLVRKLMKKS' A
#
# COMPACT_ATOMS: atom_id res chain seq x y z
N MET A 1 -20.40 -19.41 -7.74
CA MET A 1 -19.09 -19.96 -8.20
C MET A 1 -18.15 -18.87 -8.71
N ILE A 2 -18.43 -18.18 -9.83
CA ILE A 2 -17.52 -17.14 -10.37
C ILE A 2 -17.37 -15.93 -9.42
N VAL A 3 -18.50 -15.46 -8.88
CA VAL A 3 -18.55 -14.33 -7.94
C VAL A 3 -17.71 -14.63 -6.69
N ASP A 4 -17.86 -15.82 -6.13
CA ASP A 4 -17.12 -16.24 -4.92
C ASP A 4 -15.60 -16.28 -5.14
N ILE A 5 -15.16 -16.79 -6.30
CA ILE A 5 -13.74 -16.82 -6.67
C ILE A 5 -13.18 -15.41 -6.81
N PHE A 6 -13.94 -14.51 -7.45
CA PHE A 6 -13.55 -13.12 -7.61
C PHE A 6 -13.44 -12.41 -6.25
N LEU A 7 -14.44 -12.56 -5.38
CA LEU A 7 -14.41 -12.00 -4.03
C LEU A 7 -13.25 -12.58 -3.21
N GLY A 8 -13.01 -13.88 -3.25
CA GLY A 8 -11.89 -14.51 -2.53
C GLY A 8 -10.54 -13.96 -2.97
N THR A 9 -10.34 -13.81 -4.29
CA THR A 9 -9.12 -13.23 -4.86
C THR A 9 -8.96 -11.76 -4.47
N LEU A 10 -10.05 -10.99 -4.48
CA LEU A 10 -10.06 -9.59 -4.05
C LEU A 10 -9.71 -9.44 -2.57
N VAL A 11 -10.26 -10.29 -1.70
CA VAL A 11 -9.94 -10.30 -0.26
C VAL A 11 -8.46 -10.58 -0.03
N ILE A 12 -7.90 -11.61 -0.68
CA ILE A 12 -6.48 -11.93 -0.59
C ILE A 12 -5.63 -10.75 -1.07
N TYR A 13 -5.99 -10.14 -2.20
CA TYR A 13 -5.31 -8.96 -2.73
C TYR A 13 -5.30 -7.80 -1.74
N LEU A 14 -6.44 -7.51 -1.10
CA LEU A 14 -6.54 -6.45 -0.09
C LEU A 14 -5.74 -6.77 1.17
N ILE A 15 -5.74 -8.03 1.64
CA ILE A 15 -4.93 -8.46 2.79
C ILE A 15 -3.44 -8.22 2.51
N ILE A 16 -2.96 -8.56 1.32
CA ILE A 16 -1.57 -8.30 0.91
C ILE A 16 -1.31 -6.79 0.88
N GLY A 17 -2.24 -6.00 0.35
CA GLY A 17 -2.14 -4.53 0.36
C GLY A 17 -2.06 -3.95 1.78
N VAL A 18 -2.83 -4.49 2.74
CA VAL A 18 -2.76 -4.09 4.15
C VAL A 18 -1.41 -4.45 4.76
N LEU A 19 -0.91 -5.67 4.55
CA LEU A 19 0.42 -6.07 5.02
C LEU A 19 1.52 -5.19 4.42
N PHE A 20 1.41 -4.86 3.13
CA PHE A 20 2.33 -3.95 2.46
C PHE A 20 2.27 -2.54 3.02
N SER A 21 1.09 -2.04 3.40
CA SER A 21 0.93 -0.70 3.96
C SER A 21 1.75 -0.48 5.24
N ILE A 22 1.88 -1.52 6.09
CA ILE A 22 2.68 -1.50 7.31
C ILE A 22 4.15 -1.26 6.96
N TYR A 23 4.68 -2.02 6.00
CA TYR A 23 6.04 -1.83 5.47
C TYR A 23 6.20 -0.45 4.81
N PHE A 24 5.20 -0.02 4.05
CA PHE A 24 5.19 1.25 3.34
C PHE A 24 5.29 2.44 4.30
N TYR A 25 4.53 2.45 5.39
CA TYR A 25 4.61 3.55 6.38
C TYR A 25 5.91 3.57 7.18
N ALA A 26 6.52 2.41 7.40
CA ALA A 26 7.78 2.31 8.13
C ALA A 26 8.97 2.80 7.30
N LYS A 27 9.07 2.37 6.03
CA LYS A 27 10.29 2.57 5.23
C LYS A 27 10.02 2.96 3.77
N GLY A 28 8.89 2.54 3.20
CA GLY A 28 8.60 2.75 1.79
C GLY A 28 8.21 4.19 1.42
N SER A 29 7.45 4.85 2.30
CA SER A 29 6.92 6.19 2.12
C SER A 29 8.03 7.23 1.96
N VAL A 30 9.00 7.23 2.89
CA VAL A 30 10.17 8.12 2.85
C VAL A 30 11.04 7.89 1.60
N ARG A 31 11.13 6.65 1.09
CA ARG A 31 11.89 6.35 -0.13
C ARG A 31 11.22 6.92 -1.39
N ILE A 32 9.89 6.88 -1.46
CA ILE A 32 9.17 7.41 -2.62
C ILE A 32 9.14 8.94 -2.58
N ASP A 33 8.85 9.52 -1.43
CA ASP A 33 8.72 10.95 -1.23
C ASP A 33 9.22 11.35 0.17
N GLU A 34 10.32 12.10 0.20
CA GLU A 34 10.90 12.61 1.45
C GLU A 34 9.98 13.61 2.14
N GLY A 35 9.07 14.28 1.41
CA GLY A 35 8.06 15.20 1.96
C GLY A 35 7.02 14.52 2.85
N VAL A 36 6.92 13.18 2.79
CA VAL A 36 6.05 12.40 3.68
C VAL A 36 6.70 12.21 5.06
N LYS A 37 8.02 12.42 5.19
CA LYS A 37 8.74 12.30 6.46
C LYS A 37 8.29 13.41 7.42
N GLY A 38 7.61 13.00 8.51
CA GLY A 38 7.06 13.92 9.51
C GLY A 38 5.58 14.23 9.36
N THR A 39 4.89 13.64 8.37
CA THR A 39 3.42 13.78 8.27
C THR A 39 2.69 13.11 9.44
N PRO A 40 1.61 13.74 9.95
CA PRO A 40 0.85 13.23 11.08
C PRO A 40 0.16 11.90 10.74
N TRP A 41 -0.15 11.09 11.76
CA TRP A 41 -0.76 9.77 11.57
C TRP A 41 -2.11 9.83 10.84
N HIS A 42 -2.89 10.91 11.01
CA HIS A 42 -4.12 11.15 10.26
C HIS A 42 -3.89 11.21 8.74
N PHE A 43 -2.77 11.81 8.30
CA PHE A 43 -2.41 11.86 6.88
C PHE A 43 -2.16 10.44 6.34
N LYS A 44 -1.47 9.61 7.13
CA LYS A 44 -1.26 8.19 6.79
C LYS A 44 -2.58 7.45 6.65
N LEU A 45 -3.56 7.74 7.51
CA LEU A 45 -4.89 7.12 7.45
C LEU A 45 -5.68 7.54 6.20
N ILE A 46 -5.55 8.80 5.76
CA ILE A 46 -6.20 9.30 4.53
C ILE A 46 -5.64 8.61 3.30
N ILE A 47 -4.31 8.40 3.22
CA ILE A 47 -3.68 7.74 2.07
C ILE A 47 -3.73 6.22 2.13
N PHE A 48 -4.12 5.63 3.27
CA PHE A 48 -4.20 4.18 3.49
C PHE A 48 -4.99 3.42 2.42
N PRO A 49 -6.24 3.78 2.09
CA PRO A 49 -6.99 3.09 1.04
C PRO A 49 -6.25 3.14 -0.30
N GLY A 50 -5.58 4.25 -0.62
CA GLY A 50 -4.73 4.36 -1.81
C GLY A 50 -3.51 3.44 -1.75
N VAL A 51 -2.83 3.34 -0.61
CA VAL A 51 -1.67 2.45 -0.43
C VAL A 51 -2.07 0.99 -0.56
N VAL A 52 -3.21 0.59 0.02
CA VAL A 52 -3.73 -0.78 -0.05
C VAL A 52 -4.18 -1.13 -1.46
N LEU A 53 -4.86 -0.23 -2.18
CA LEU A 53 -5.31 -0.48 -3.55
C LEU A 53 -4.16 -0.45 -4.57
N PHE A 54 -3.16 0.41 -4.38
CA PHE A 54 -2.06 0.59 -5.33
C PHE A 54 -0.75 -0.06 -4.87
N TRP A 55 -0.81 -1.03 -3.94
CA TRP A 55 0.37 -1.67 -3.38
C TRP A 55 1.30 -2.25 -4.45
N SER A 56 0.75 -2.90 -5.49
CA SER A 56 1.54 -3.51 -6.57
C SER A 56 2.32 -2.46 -7.39
N VAL A 57 1.73 -1.29 -7.62
CA VAL A 57 2.36 -0.16 -8.30
C VAL A 57 3.42 0.47 -7.40
N LEU A 58 3.12 0.63 -6.11
CA LEU A 58 4.05 1.18 -5.12
C LEU A 58 5.28 0.27 -4.95
N VAL A 59 5.11 -1.06 -4.91
CA VAL A 59 6.22 -2.03 -4.92
C VAL A 59 7.11 -1.82 -6.15
N ARG A 60 6.54 -1.75 -7.35
CA ARG A 60 7.31 -1.51 -8.57
C ARG A 60 8.08 -0.19 -8.53
N LYS A 61 7.45 0.87 -8.00
CA LYS A 61 8.07 2.19 -7.86
C LYS A 61 9.23 2.16 -6.85
N LEU A 62 9.07 1.40 -5.76
CA LEU A 62 10.12 1.15 -4.76
C LEU A 62 11.31 0.39 -5.35
N MET A 63 11.07 -0.62 -6.19
CA MET A 63 12.13 -1.38 -6.86
C MET A 63 12.88 -0.54 -7.90
N LYS A 64 12.19 0.33 -8.64
CA LYS A 64 12.81 1.19 -9.67
C LYS A 64 13.69 2.31 -9.11
N LYS A 65 13.48 2.70 -7.85
CA LYS A 65 14.20 3.79 -7.18
C LYS A 65 15.35 3.28 -6.28
N SER A 66 15.61 1.96 -6.31
CA SER A 66 16.68 1.29 -5.56
C SER A 66 17.92 1.07 -6.41
#